data_AF-A0A2L0CG40-F1
#
_entry.id   AF-A0A2L0CG40-F1
#
_cell.length_a   1.000
_cell.length_b   1.000
_cell.length_c   1.000
_cell.angle_alpha   90.00
_cell.angle_beta   90.00
_cell.angle_gamma   90.00
#
_symmetry.space_group_name_H-M   'P 1'
#
loop_
_entity.id
_entity.type
_entity.pdbx_description
1 polymer ?
#
loop_
_entity_poly.entity_id
_entity_poly.type
_entity_poly.pdbx_seq_one_letter_code
_entity_poly.pdbx_strand_id
1 'polypeptide(L)'
;RVLKISNDPSPGYNIEQLAKKGAKYVPLPYCVKGMDVSFSGLLSYIEERTEDLLKTGYAPEDLCFSLQETVFAMLVETTERALAHCNSREVLIVGGVGCNLRLQQMMEEMCKERGAILF
;
A
#
# COMPACT_ATOMS: atom_id res chain seq x y z
N ARG A 1 3.57 14.66 -1.68
CA ARG A 1 3.44 16.03 -1.12
C ARG A 1 4.38 16.26 0.05
N VAL A 2 4.28 15.47 1.13
CA VAL A 2 5.14 15.59 2.32
C VAL A 2 6.63 15.51 1.97
N LEU A 3 7.02 14.48 1.20
CA LEU A 3 8.40 14.27 0.75
C LEU A 3 8.81 15.09 -0.49
N LYS A 4 7.96 16.02 -0.96
CA LYS A 4 8.19 16.84 -2.17
C LYS A 4 8.65 16.06 -3.42
N ILE A 5 8.21 14.80 -3.53
CA ILE A 5 8.46 13.93 -4.71
C ILE A 5 7.79 14.53 -5.95
N SER A 6 8.43 14.41 -7.11
CA SER A 6 7.89 14.83 -8.40
C SER A 6 6.55 14.14 -8.69
N ASN A 7 5.63 14.87 -9.32
CA ASN A 7 4.37 14.30 -9.81
C ASN A 7 4.46 13.76 -11.25
N ASP A 8 5.55 14.05 -11.96
CA ASP A 8 5.77 13.60 -13.34
C ASP A 8 6.58 12.29 -13.37
N PRO A 9 6.20 11.25 -14.14
CA PRO A 9 5.01 11.16 -15.01
C PRO A 9 3.72 10.85 -14.24
N SER A 10 3.82 10.25 -13.05
CA SER A 10 2.72 10.17 -12.08
C SER A 10 3.27 10.07 -10.64
N PRO A 11 2.55 10.59 -9.63
CA PRO A 11 3.01 10.54 -8.25
C PRO A 11 3.08 9.09 -7.72
N GLY A 12 2.14 8.23 -8.10
CA GLY A 12 2.12 6.82 -7.68
C GLY A 12 3.32 6.05 -8.20
N TYR A 13 3.71 6.29 -9.46
CA TYR A 13 4.89 5.68 -10.07
C TYR A 13 6.17 6.08 -9.32
N ASN A 14 6.36 7.36 -9.01
CA ASN A 14 7.57 7.81 -8.33
C ASN A 14 7.68 7.28 -6.89
N ILE A 15 6.54 7.16 -6.19
CA ILE A 15 6.50 6.50 -4.87
C ILE A 15 6.94 5.05 -4.99
N GLU A 16 6.50 4.32 -6.02
CA GLU A 16 6.92 2.93 -6.27
C GLU A 16 8.41 2.81 -6.57
N GLN A 17 8.97 3.71 -7.38
CA GLN A 17 10.42 3.68 -7.67
C GLN A 17 11.27 3.96 -6.42
N LEU A 18 10.80 4.81 -5.51
CA LEU A 18 11.47 5.07 -4.24
C LEU A 18 11.28 3.90 -3.26
N ALA A 19 10.08 3.33 -3.18
CA ALA A 19 9.78 2.17 -2.34
C ALA A 19 10.69 0.97 -2.65
N LYS A 20 11.03 0.74 -3.92
CA LYS A 20 11.97 -0.33 -4.33
C LYS A 20 13.38 -0.19 -3.75
N LYS A 21 13.76 1.02 -3.30
CA LYS A 21 15.07 1.31 -2.69
C LYS A 21 15.01 1.33 -1.16
N GLY A 22 13.80 1.28 -0.58
CA GLY A 22 13.62 1.23 0.87
C GLY A 22 14.12 -0.09 1.43
N ALA A 23 14.76 -0.04 2.59
CA ALA A 23 15.33 -1.21 3.26
C ALA A 23 14.75 -1.41 4.67
N LYS A 24 14.28 -0.33 5.31
CA LYS A 24 13.75 -0.35 6.67
C LYS A 24 12.24 -0.17 6.67
N TYR A 25 11.55 -1.05 7.38
CA TYR A 25 10.12 -0.90 7.63
C TYR A 25 9.88 0.02 8.83
N VAL A 26 9.02 1.02 8.65
CA VAL A 26 8.47 1.88 9.68
C VAL A 26 7.06 1.41 9.99
N PRO A 27 6.75 1.05 11.25
CA PRO A 27 5.39 0.73 11.64
C PRO A 27 4.46 1.93 11.44
N LEU A 28 3.47 1.78 10.57
CA LEU A 28 2.44 2.79 10.30
C LEU A 28 1.08 2.32 10.84
N PRO A 29 0.16 3.26 11.14
CA PRO A 29 -1.19 2.91 11.58
C PRO A 29 -1.92 2.01 10.57
N TYR A 30 -2.35 0.83 11.03
CA TYR A 30 -3.08 -0.13 10.23
C TYR A 30 -4.59 -0.03 10.51
N CYS A 31 -5.31 0.72 9.67
CA CYS A 31 -6.68 1.17 9.95
C CYS A 31 -7.73 0.42 9.13
N VAL A 32 -7.97 -0.86 9.44
CA VAL A 32 -9.03 -1.68 8.84
C VAL A 32 -10.20 -1.86 9.82
N LYS A 33 -11.42 -1.60 9.37
CA LYS A 33 -12.66 -1.78 10.15
C LYS A 33 -13.63 -2.65 9.35
N GLY A 34 -13.66 -3.96 9.64
CA GLY A 34 -14.45 -4.90 8.86
C GLY A 34 -13.93 -5.01 7.43
N MET A 35 -14.69 -4.53 6.45
CA MET A 35 -14.26 -4.46 5.05
C MET A 35 -13.84 -3.05 4.61
N ASP A 36 -13.90 -2.07 5.51
CA ASP A 36 -13.56 -0.68 5.21
C ASP A 36 -12.12 -0.35 5.60
N VAL A 37 -11.48 0.49 4.79
CA VAL A 37 -10.14 1.04 5.01
C VAL A 37 -10.21 2.54 5.28
N SER A 38 -9.39 3.05 6.20
CA SER A 38 -9.28 4.49 6.47
C SER A 38 -7.87 5.00 6.18
N PHE A 39 -7.76 5.83 5.13
CA PHE A 39 -6.49 6.45 4.73
C PHE A 39 -6.26 7.84 5.34
N SER A 40 -7.30 8.51 5.84
CA SER A 40 -7.17 9.84 6.42
C SER A 40 -6.29 9.85 7.67
N GLY A 41 -6.51 8.90 8.59
CA GLY A 41 -5.69 8.76 9.79
C GLY A 41 -4.24 8.42 9.48
N LEU A 42 -4.01 7.58 8.46
CA LEU A 42 -2.68 7.24 7.98
C LEU A 42 -1.96 8.47 7.38
N LEU A 43 -2.66 9.25 6.56
CA LEU A 43 -2.11 10.47 5.97
C LEU A 43 -1.74 11.49 7.05
N SER A 44 -2.63 11.75 8.01
CA SER A 44 -2.35 12.68 9.11
C SER A 44 -1.14 12.23 9.94
N TYR A 45 -1.03 10.93 10.24
CA TYR A 45 0.13 10.38 10.95
C TYR A 45 1.43 10.62 10.18
N ILE A 46 1.43 10.40 8.87
CA ILE A 46 2.61 10.62 8.03
C ILE A 46 2.96 12.09 7.97
N GLU A 47 1.98 12.98 7.79
CA GLU A 47 2.21 14.43 7.76
C GLU A 47 2.84 14.94 9.07
N GLU A 48 2.40 14.43 10.22
CA GLU A 48 2.94 14.81 11.53
C GLU A 48 4.33 14.19 11.80
N ARG A 49 4.52 12.91 11.48
CA ARG A 49 5.70 12.14 11.93
C ARG A 49 6.85 12.09 10.92
N THR A 50 6.63 12.49 9.67
CA THR A 50 7.68 12.35 8.63
C THR A 50 8.96 13.08 9.02
N GLU A 51 8.89 14.31 9.53
CA GLU A 51 10.10 15.07 9.89
C GLU A 51 10.91 14.38 10.99
N ASP A 52 10.24 13.81 11.99
CA ASP A 52 10.90 13.12 13.09
C ASP A 52 11.46 11.75 12.67
N LEU A 53 10.76 11.05 11.76
CA LEU A 53 11.24 9.81 11.15
C LEU A 53 12.50 10.05 10.31
N LEU A 54 12.56 11.15 9.56
CA LEU A 54 13.76 11.53 8.82
C LEU A 54 14.93 11.87 9.77
N LYS A 55 14.67 12.57 10.89
CA LYS A 55 15.70 12.88 11.91
C LYS A 55 16.22 11.64 12.63
N THR A 56 15.39 10.61 12.80
CA THR A 56 15.76 9.35 13.44
C THR A 56 16.53 8.40 12.53
N GLY A 57 16.76 8.79 11.26
CA GLY A 57 17.64 8.07 10.33
C GLY A 57 16.92 7.12 9.37
N TYR A 58 15.60 7.33 9.17
CA TYR A 58 14.88 6.74 8.04
C TYR A 58 15.07 7.58 6.78
N ALA A 59 15.21 6.91 5.65
CA ALA A 59 15.27 7.58 4.36
C ALA A 59 13.86 7.80 3.78
N PRO A 60 13.64 8.78 2.90
CA PRO A 60 12.37 8.92 2.17
C PRO A 60 11.92 7.63 1.47
N GLU A 61 12.86 6.85 0.98
CA GLU A 61 12.67 5.54 0.35
C GLU A 61 12.04 4.52 1.32
N ASP A 62 12.53 4.49 2.58
CA ASP A 62 11.99 3.62 3.64
C ASP A 62 10.54 3.99 3.97
N LEU A 63 10.21 5.29 3.94
CA LEU A 63 8.86 5.78 4.16
C LEU A 63 7.91 5.39 3.01
N CYS A 64 8.37 5.53 1.76
CA CYS A 64 7.60 5.09 0.59
C CYS A 64 7.37 3.58 0.61
N PHE A 65 8.39 2.80 0.96
CA PHE A 65 8.30 1.36 1.12
C PHE A 65 7.27 0.98 2.18
N SER A 66 7.42 1.52 3.39
CA SER A 66 6.54 1.21 4.52
C SER A 66 5.09 1.60 4.25
N LEU A 67 4.89 2.73 3.57
CA LEU A 67 3.57 3.19 3.14
C LEU A 67 2.92 2.21 2.16
N GLN A 68 3.64 1.80 1.12
CA GLN A 68 3.12 0.85 0.13
C GLN A 68 2.76 -0.48 0.77
N GLU A 69 3.67 -1.06 1.56
CA GLU A 69 3.41 -2.34 2.23
C GLU A 69 2.19 -2.25 3.15
N THR A 70 2.07 -1.19 3.95
CA THR A 70 0.96 -1.04 4.90
C THR A 70 -0.37 -0.85 4.17
N VAL A 71 -0.43 0.05 3.19
CA VAL A 71 -1.66 0.34 2.44
C VAL A 71 -2.10 -0.85 1.61
N PHE A 72 -1.17 -1.51 0.91
CA PHE A 72 -1.52 -2.65 0.07
C PHE A 72 -1.89 -3.87 0.90
N ALA A 73 -1.27 -4.09 2.05
CA ALA A 73 -1.73 -5.12 2.99
C ALA A 73 -3.18 -4.86 3.45
N MET A 74 -3.52 -3.61 3.81
CA MET A 74 -4.90 -3.24 4.17
C MET A 74 -5.88 -3.54 3.02
N LEU A 75 -5.52 -3.20 1.79
CA LEU A 75 -6.35 -3.49 0.61
C LEU A 75 -6.51 -4.98 0.41
N VAL A 76 -5.42 -5.74 0.37
CA VAL A 76 -5.43 -7.20 0.17
C VAL A 76 -6.26 -7.89 1.25
N GLU A 77 -6.11 -7.51 2.52
CA GLU A 77 -6.90 -8.06 3.62
C GLU A 77 -8.41 -7.81 3.43
N THR A 78 -8.80 -6.59 3.08
CA THR A 78 -10.22 -6.27 2.86
C THR A 78 -10.78 -6.97 1.62
N THR A 79 -9.99 -7.09 0.55
CA THR A 79 -10.35 -7.85 -0.64
C THR A 79 -10.48 -9.34 -0.35
N GLU A 80 -9.58 -9.92 0.44
CA GLU A 80 -9.63 -11.32 0.85
C GLU A 80 -10.88 -11.61 1.68
N ARG A 81 -11.22 -10.73 2.63
CA ARG A 81 -12.48 -10.81 3.40
C ARG A 81 -13.68 -10.77 2.45
N ALA A 82 -13.72 -9.82 1.53
CA ALA A 82 -14.83 -9.69 0.57
C ALA A 82 -14.95 -10.92 -0.34
N LEU A 83 -13.82 -11.45 -0.85
CA LEU A 83 -13.76 -12.64 -1.69
C LEU A 83 -14.41 -13.84 -0.98
N ALA A 84 -14.06 -14.05 0.30
CA ALA A 84 -14.62 -15.10 1.14
C ALA A 84 -16.13 -14.91 1.39
N HIS A 85 -16.54 -13.68 1.72
CA HIS A 85 -17.93 -13.36 2.02
C HIS A 85 -18.86 -13.48 0.80
N CYS A 86 -18.35 -13.19 -0.40
CA CYS A 86 -19.09 -13.32 -1.65
C CYS A 86 -19.03 -14.74 -2.25
N ASN A 87 -18.25 -15.65 -1.64
CA ASN A 87 -17.96 -16.98 -2.19
C ASN A 87 -17.46 -16.92 -3.66
N SER A 88 -16.69 -15.88 -3.98
CA SER A 88 -16.10 -15.68 -5.31
C SER A 88 -14.71 -16.32 -5.38
N ARG A 89 -14.24 -16.59 -6.61
CA ARG A 89 -12.90 -17.12 -6.90
C ARG A 89 -12.13 -16.24 -7.88
N GLU A 90 -12.60 -15.02 -8.09
CA GLU A 90 -12.03 -14.09 -9.06
C GLU A 90 -11.89 -12.72 -8.41
N VAL A 91 -10.73 -12.10 -8.61
CA VAL A 91 -10.44 -10.72 -8.22
C VAL A 91 -9.99 -9.97 -9.47
N LEU A 92 -10.54 -8.79 -9.71
CA LEU A 92 -10.15 -7.90 -10.81
C LEU A 92 -9.63 -6.59 -10.23
N ILE A 93 -8.40 -6.20 -10.56
CA ILE A 93 -7.84 -4.91 -10.16
C ILE A 93 -8.14 -3.88 -11.25
N VAL A 94 -8.85 -2.81 -10.89
CA VAL A 94 -9.14 -1.67 -11.79
C VAL A 94 -8.61 -0.35 -11.23
N GLY A 95 -8.54 0.66 -12.10
CA GLY A 95 -8.14 2.03 -11.74
C GLY A 95 -6.64 2.29 -11.81
N GLY A 96 -6.25 3.56 -11.70
CA GLY A 96 -4.87 4.01 -11.94
C GLY A 96 -3.85 3.45 -10.96
N VAL A 97 -4.24 3.10 -9.73
CA VAL A 97 -3.34 2.46 -8.75
C VAL A 97 -3.08 1.00 -9.10
N GLY A 98 -3.96 0.38 -9.89
CA GLY A 98 -3.85 -1.01 -10.30
C GLY A 98 -2.63 -1.33 -11.16
N CYS A 99 -1.95 -0.32 -11.73
CA CYS A 99 -0.70 -0.51 -12.45
C CYS A 99 0.52 -0.70 -11.53
N ASN A 100 0.36 -0.53 -10.21
CA ASN A 100 1.44 -0.73 -9.26
C ASN A 100 1.78 -2.22 -9.13
N LEU A 101 3.02 -2.57 -9.47
CA LEU A 101 3.46 -3.97 -9.52
C LEU A 101 3.47 -4.65 -8.15
N ARG A 102 3.71 -3.88 -7.08
CA ARG A 102 3.73 -4.44 -5.72
C ARG A 102 2.32 -4.81 -5.25
N LEU A 103 1.32 -3.97 -5.52
CA LEU A 103 -0.08 -4.29 -5.26
C LEU A 103 -0.52 -5.54 -6.04
N GLN A 104 -0.20 -5.60 -7.34
CA GLN A 104 -0.52 -6.77 -8.17
C GLN A 104 0.10 -8.05 -7.58
N GLN A 105 1.37 -7.99 -7.18
CA GLN A 105 2.07 -9.13 -6.58
C GLN A 105 1.38 -9.61 -5.28
N MET A 106 1.08 -8.70 -4.35
CA MET A 106 0.47 -9.07 -3.08
C MET A 106 -0.94 -9.66 -3.27
N MET A 107 -1.72 -9.12 -4.21
CA MET A 107 -3.04 -9.63 -4.53
C MET A 107 -2.97 -11.00 -5.21
N GLU A 108 -1.99 -11.21 -6.09
CA GLU A 108 -1.73 -12.47 -6.80
C GLU A 108 -1.37 -13.58 -5.80
N GLU A 109 -0.51 -13.28 -4.83
CA GLU A 109 -0.14 -14.20 -3.75
C GLU A 109 -1.38 -14.61 -2.92
N MET A 110 -2.19 -13.65 -2.47
CA MET A 110 -3.44 -13.92 -1.76
C MET A 110 -4.42 -14.76 -2.58
N CYS A 111 -4.60 -14.45 -3.87
CA CYS A 111 -5.49 -15.21 -4.75
C CYS A 111 -5.01 -16.66 -4.89
N LYS A 112 -3.70 -16.89 -5.07
CA LYS A 112 -3.12 -18.24 -5.15
C LYS A 112 -3.37 -19.06 -3.89
N GLU A 113 -3.17 -18.46 -2.71
CA GLU A 113 -3.41 -19.13 -1.43
C GLU A 113 -4.89 -19.51 -1.22
N ARG A 114 -5.82 -18.73 -1.79
CA ARG A 114 -7.26 -18.96 -1.75
C ARG A 114 -7.79 -19.86 -2.88
N GLY A 115 -6.94 -20.25 -3.84
CA GLY A 115 -7.39 -20.95 -5.06
C GLY A 115 -8.27 -20.09 -5.98
N ALA A 116 -8.04 -18.78 -5.97
CA ALA A 116 -8.69 -17.77 -6.79
C ALA A 116 -7.78 -17.27 -7.93
N ILE A 117 -8.37 -16.58 -8.90
CA ILE A 117 -7.70 -16.04 -10.08
C ILE A 117 -7.69 -14.51 -9.99
N LEU A 118 -6.52 -13.91 -10.23
CA LEU A 118 -6.37 -12.47 -10.37
C LEU A 118 -6.44 -12.06 -11.85
N PHE A 119 -7.14 -10.96 -12.13
CA PHE A 119 -7.24 -10.31 -13.43
C PHE A 119 -6.81 -8.84 -13.37
#